data_AF-A0A382T2B4-F1
#
_entry.id   AF-A0A382T2B4-F1
#
_cell.length_a   1.000
_cell.length_b   1.000
_cell.length_c   1.000
_cell.angle_alpha   90.00
_cell.angle_beta   90.00
_cell.angle_gamma   90.00
#
_symmetry.space_group_name_H-M   'P 1'
#
loop_
_entity.id
_entity.type
_entity.pdbx_description
1 polymer ?
#
loop_
_entity_poly.entity_id
_entity_poly.type
_entity_poly.pdbx_seq_one_letter_code
_entity_poly.pdbx_strand_id
1 'polypeptide(L)'
;MVDDILKKYPNDVRVVIKQFPLSFHKQAKKASLYALAAERQGKYEEMSHKIFENYRNLKSNEDLPRQYAQELGLDMAKFDQDMQDPALEARINKEMNQMKQSGIPRMSVPKFLI
;
A
#
# COMPACT_ATOMS: atom_id res chain seq x y z
N MET A 1 -9.94 -12.04 -3.76
CA MET A 1 -10.14 -11.66 -5.18
C MET A 1 -8.83 -11.63 -5.95
N VAL A 2 -7.86 -10.77 -5.59
CA VAL A 2 -6.54 -10.76 -6.27
C VAL A 2 -5.78 -12.08 -6.01
N ASP A 3 -5.79 -12.54 -4.77
CA ASP A 3 -5.12 -13.79 -4.36
C ASP A 3 -5.68 -15.02 -5.10
N ASP A 4 -6.99 -15.01 -5.36
CA ASP A 4 -7.66 -16.10 -6.10
C ASP A 4 -7.21 -16.12 -7.57
N ILE A 5 -6.97 -14.95 -8.18
CA ILE A 5 -6.44 -14.84 -9.54
C ILE A 5 -4.99 -15.32 -9.58
N LEU A 6 -4.15 -14.90 -8.63
CA LEU A 6 -2.75 -15.34 -8.55
C LEU A 6 -2.64 -16.85 -8.34
N LYS A 7 -3.51 -17.45 -7.53
CA LYS A 7 -3.59 -18.91 -7.36
C LYS A 7 -4.02 -19.64 -8.63
N LYS A 8 -4.93 -19.06 -9.40
CA LYS A 8 -5.46 -19.68 -10.63
C LYS A 8 -4.50 -19.56 -11.81
N TYR A 9 -3.72 -18.48 -11.87
CA TYR A 9 -2.80 -18.17 -12.98
C TYR A 9 -1.38 -17.84 -12.48
N PRO A 10 -0.70 -18.77 -11.79
CA PRO A 10 0.55 -18.49 -11.10
C PRO A 10 1.71 -18.12 -12.04
N ASN A 11 1.63 -18.52 -13.31
CA ASN A 11 2.68 -18.26 -14.31
C ASN A 11 2.26 -17.26 -15.40
N ASP A 12 0.96 -17.00 -15.54
CA ASP A 12 0.41 -16.23 -16.67
C ASP A 12 0.05 -14.79 -16.28
N VAL A 13 -0.14 -14.52 -14.98
CA VAL A 13 -0.57 -13.22 -14.48
C VAL A 13 0.43 -12.69 -13.46
N ARG A 14 0.85 -11.44 -13.64
CA ARG A 14 1.56 -10.67 -12.63
C ARG A 14 0.68 -9.54 -12.14
N VAL A 15 0.54 -9.40 -10.83
CA VAL A 15 -0.15 -8.29 -10.21
C VAL A 15 0.86 -7.23 -9.78
N VAL A 16 0.64 -5.99 -10.20
CA VAL A 16 1.40 -4.83 -9.74
C VAL A 16 0.43 -3.89 -9.04
N ILE A 17 0.63 -3.70 -7.74
CA ILE A 17 -0.21 -2.81 -6.94
C ILE A 17 0.44 -1.43 -6.91
N LYS A 18 -0.36 -0.40 -7.25
CA LYS A 18 0.05 1.00 -7.23
C LYS A 18 -0.77 1.76 -6.21
N GLN A 19 -0.12 2.67 -5.50
CA GLN A 19 -0.71 3.49 -4.46
C GLN A 19 -1.45 4.67 -5.07
N PHE A 20 -2.68 4.86 -4.61
CA PHE A 20 -3.49 6.02 -4.98
C PHE A 20 -4.25 6.58 -3.76
N PRO A 21 -3.53 7.12 -2.76
CA PRO A 21 -4.14 7.67 -1.56
C PRO A 21 -4.89 8.97 -1.87
N LEU A 22 -6.21 8.87 -2.00
CA LEU A 22 -7.07 10.02 -2.25
C LEU A 22 -7.02 11.02 -1.07
N SER A 23 -6.87 12.31 -1.37
CA SER A 23 -6.63 13.37 -0.38
C SER A 23 -7.75 13.52 0.67
N PHE A 24 -8.98 13.11 0.35
CA PHE A 24 -10.11 13.09 1.29
C PHE A 24 -10.07 11.93 2.29
N HIS A 25 -9.12 11.00 2.15
CA HIS A 25 -8.81 9.96 3.13
C HIS A 25 -7.51 10.31 3.86
N LYS A 26 -7.61 11.05 4.98
CA LYS A 26 -6.47 11.58 5.73
C LYS A 26 -5.40 10.53 6.05
N GLN A 27 -5.83 9.32 6.41
CA GLN A 27 -4.94 8.21 6.80
C GLN A 27 -4.29 7.50 5.61
N ALA A 28 -4.81 7.67 4.39
CA ALA A 28 -4.46 6.81 3.26
C ALA A 28 -2.99 6.95 2.85
N LYS A 29 -2.45 8.18 2.87
CA LYS A 29 -1.05 8.41 2.50
C LYS A 29 -0.10 7.72 3.48
N LYS A 30 -0.34 7.86 4.78
CA LYS A 30 0.49 7.24 5.82
C LYS A 30 0.40 5.71 5.78
N ALA A 31 -0.79 5.17 5.61
CA ALA A 31 -0.99 3.73 5.42
C ALA A 31 -0.27 3.20 4.16
N SER A 32 -0.28 3.97 3.07
CA SER A 32 0.45 3.63 1.83
C SER A 32 1.96 3.57 2.08
N LEU A 33 2.52 4.51 2.85
CA LEU A 33 3.94 4.49 3.22
C LEU A 33 4.30 3.24 4.04
N TYR A 34 3.48 2.88 5.03
CA TYR A 34 3.71 1.66 5.83
C TYR A 34 3.66 0.38 4.99
N ALA A 35 2.71 0.29 4.06
CA ALA A 35 2.64 -0.84 3.13
C ALA A 35 3.90 -0.92 2.25
N LEU A 36 4.38 0.22 1.71
CA LEU A 36 5.59 0.27 0.89
C LEU A 36 6.89 0.01 1.69
N ALA A 37 6.95 0.41 2.97
CA ALA A 37 8.06 0.07 3.84
C ALA A 37 8.10 -1.46 4.09
N ALA A 38 6.94 -2.10 4.29
CA ALA A 38 6.85 -3.56 4.41
C ALA A 38 7.22 -4.28 3.10
N GLU A 39 6.91 -3.69 1.94
CA GLU A 39 7.29 -4.22 0.63
C GLU A 39 8.80 -4.42 0.48
N ARG A 40 9.61 -3.50 1.02
CA ARG A 40 11.08 -3.59 0.97
C ARG A 40 11.63 -4.83 1.69
N GLN A 41 10.82 -5.43 2.55
CA GLN A 41 11.14 -6.66 3.27
C GLN A 41 10.28 -7.85 2.81
N GLY A 42 9.57 -7.72 1.68
CA GLY A 42 8.76 -8.79 1.09
C GLY A 42 7.42 -9.04 1.77
N LYS A 43 6.92 -8.09 2.59
CA LYS A 43 5.68 -8.23 3.38
C LYS A 43 4.57 -7.26 2.98
N TYR A 44 4.53 -6.86 1.71
CA TYR A 44 3.52 -5.92 1.24
C TYR A 44 2.10 -6.47 1.38
N GLU A 45 1.89 -7.72 0.98
CA GLU A 45 0.58 -8.36 0.98
C GLU A 45 0.03 -8.46 2.40
N GLU A 46 0.81 -9.03 3.32
CA GLU A 46 0.40 -9.22 4.71
C GLU A 46 0.17 -7.89 5.43
N MET A 47 1.03 -6.89 5.19
CA MET A 47 0.84 -5.54 5.73
C MET A 47 -0.43 -4.90 5.17
N SER A 48 -0.64 -4.99 3.86
CA SER A 48 -1.81 -4.40 3.21
C SER A 48 -3.11 -5.04 3.72
N HIS A 49 -3.16 -6.36 3.83
CA HIS A 49 -4.31 -7.07 4.39
C HIS A 49 -4.61 -6.61 5.82
N LYS A 50 -3.60 -6.55 6.68
CA LYS A 50 -3.77 -6.14 8.07
C LYS A 50 -4.24 -4.69 8.22
N ILE A 51 -3.72 -3.80 7.37
CA ILE A 51 -4.20 -2.41 7.25
C ILE A 51 -5.67 -2.39 6.80
N PHE A 52 -6.04 -3.15 5.77
CA PHE A 52 -7.41 -3.18 5.25
C PHE A 52 -8.42 -3.81 6.21
N GLU A 53 -8.03 -4.82 6.97
CA GLU A 53 -8.89 -5.42 8.01
C GLU A 53 -9.21 -4.42 9.13
N ASN A 54 -8.24 -3.55 9.44
CA ASN A 54 -8.31 -2.63 10.58
C ASN A 54 -8.42 -1.15 10.18
N TYR A 55 -8.80 -0.85 8.93
CA TYR A 55 -8.72 0.50 8.36
C TYR A 55 -9.51 1.56 9.16
N ARG A 56 -10.58 1.14 9.85
CA ARG A 56 -11.39 2.02 10.71
C ARG A 56 -10.60 2.54 11.91
N ASN A 57 -9.71 1.72 12.46
CA ASN A 57 -8.91 2.05 13.64
C ASN A 57 -7.81 3.07 13.33
N LEU A 58 -7.43 3.22 12.06
CA LEU A 58 -6.45 4.20 11.62
C LEU A 58 -6.89 5.64 11.91
N LYS A 59 -8.20 5.91 11.99
CA LYS A 59 -8.71 7.25 12.34
C LYS A 59 -8.34 7.65 13.77
N SER A 60 -8.25 6.68 14.68
CA SER A 60 -7.91 6.90 16.08
C SER A 60 -6.39 6.87 16.30
N ASN A 61 -5.68 6.08 15.49
CA ASN A 61 -4.23 5.96 15.55
C ASN A 61 -3.66 5.71 14.15
N GLU A 62 -3.09 6.74 13.53
CA GLU A 62 -2.53 6.61 12.17
C GLU A 62 -1.20 5.84 12.15
N ASP A 63 -0.54 5.67 13.31
CA ASP A 63 0.71 4.91 13.48
C ASP A 63 0.48 3.43 13.81
N LEU A 64 -0.78 3.00 13.91
CA LEU A 64 -1.15 1.62 14.17
C LEU A 64 -0.48 0.59 13.24
N PRO A 65 -0.25 0.87 11.93
CA PRO A 65 0.47 -0.06 11.07
C PRO A 65 1.93 -0.32 11.46
N ARG A 66 2.55 0.52 12.29
CA ARG A 66 3.86 0.23 12.87
C ARG A 66 3.81 -0.95 13.84
N GLN A 67 2.71 -1.13 14.57
CA GLN A 67 2.51 -2.31 15.43
C GLN A 67 2.30 -3.57 14.59
N TYR A 68 1.58 -3.44 13.48
CA TYR A 68 1.42 -4.54 12.53
C TYR A 68 2.75 -5.00 11.97
N ALA A 69 3.68 -4.09 11.71
CA ALA A 69 5.03 -4.43 11.25
C ALA A 69 5.77 -5.31 12.26
N GLN A 70 5.67 -4.98 13.56
CA GLN A 70 6.24 -5.78 14.64
C GLN A 70 5.64 -7.18 14.68
N GLU A 71 4.31 -7.27 14.62
CA GLU A 71 3.59 -8.55 14.63
C GLU A 71 3.87 -9.41 13.39
N LEU A 72 4.19 -8.78 12.25
CA LEU A 72 4.59 -9.47 11.01
C LEU A 72 6.07 -9.89 11.01
N GLY A 73 6.81 -9.60 12.08
CA GLY A 73 8.21 -9.97 12.24
C GLY A 73 9.18 -9.16 11.36
N LEU A 74 8.81 -7.92 10.99
CA LEU A 74 9.68 -7.04 10.23
C LEU A 74 10.86 -6.54 11.07
N ASP A 75 11.99 -6.27 10.41
CA ASP A 75 13.10 -5.55 11.01
C ASP A 75 12.67 -4.09 11.23
N MET A 76 12.39 -3.76 12.48
CA MET A 76 11.85 -2.45 12.83
C MET A 76 12.83 -1.31 12.65
N ALA A 77 14.14 -1.57 12.74
CA ALA A 77 15.13 -0.53 12.48
C ALA A 77 15.13 -0.16 10.99
N LYS A 78 15.13 -1.16 10.11
CA LYS A 78 14.98 -0.94 8.66
C LYS A 78 13.63 -0.32 8.32
N PHE A 79 12.56 -0.82 8.92
CA PHE A 79 11.20 -0.34 8.66
C PHE A 79 11.02 1.13 9.03
N ASP A 80 11.52 1.55 10.21
CA ASP A 80 11.44 2.94 10.65
C ASP A 80 12.32 3.87 9.80
N GLN A 81 13.45 3.37 9.29
CA GLN A 81 14.29 4.09 8.34
C GLN A 81 13.59 4.22 6.97
N ASP A 82 13.01 3.14 6.45
CA ASP A 82 12.30 3.11 5.19
C ASP A 82 11.09 4.05 5.20
N MET A 83 10.38 4.15 6.33
CA MET A 83 9.28 5.09 6.54
C MET A 83 9.68 6.57 6.40
N GLN A 84 10.96 6.88 6.61
CA GLN A 84 11.52 8.23 6.46
C GLN A 84 12.16 8.45 5.09
N ASP A 85 12.21 7.42 4.23
CA ASP A 85 12.85 7.52 2.93
C ASP A 85 11.96 8.32 1.95
N PRO A 86 12.43 9.48 1.46
CA PRO A 86 11.67 10.29 0.50
C PRO A 86 11.37 9.56 -0.81
N ALA A 87 12.08 8.48 -1.14
CA ALA A 87 11.80 7.65 -2.31
C ALA A 87 10.42 6.99 -2.25
N LEU A 88 9.91 6.64 -1.06
CA LEU A 88 8.55 6.07 -0.94
C LEU A 88 7.48 7.12 -1.24
N GLU A 89 7.65 8.32 -0.73
CA GLU A 89 6.76 9.45 -1.07
C GLU A 89 6.84 9.81 -2.55
N ALA A 90 8.05 9.83 -3.12
CA ALA A 90 8.25 10.07 -4.54
C ALA A 90 7.53 9.00 -5.41
N ARG A 91 7.56 7.72 -5.00
CA ARG A 91 6.80 6.66 -5.67
C ARG A 91 5.29 6.91 -5.62
N ILE A 92 4.74 7.23 -4.45
CA ILE A 92 3.30 7.54 -4.31
C ILE A 92 2.92 8.71 -5.22
N ASN A 93 3.72 9.78 -5.23
CA ASN A 93 3.46 10.95 -6.08
C ASN A 93 3.50 10.61 -7.57
N LYS A 94 4.46 9.77 -7.99
CA LYS A 94 4.55 9.27 -9.37
C LYS A 94 3.31 8.46 -9.75
N GLU A 95 2.88 7.54 -8.90
CA GLU A 95 1.71 6.68 -9.16
C GLU A 95 0.40 7.50 -9.18
N MET A 96 0.27 8.50 -8.31
CA MET A 96 -0.85 9.45 -8.37
C MET A 96 -0.88 10.24 -9.69
N ASN A 97 0.28 10.67 -10.18
CA ASN A 97 0.37 11.38 -11.46
C ASN A 97 0.04 10.46 -12.65
N GLN A 98 0.49 9.20 -12.60
CA GLN A 98 0.09 8.20 -13.61
C GLN A 98 -1.42 8.01 -13.65
N MET A 99 -2.08 7.92 -12.50
CA MET A 99 -3.55 7.80 -12.44
C MET A 99 -4.23 9.05 -13.03
N LYS A 100 -3.74 10.26 -12.71
CA LYS A 100 -4.25 11.52 -13.29
C LYS A 100 -4.11 11.57 -14.82
N GLN A 101 -3.01 11.05 -15.35
CA GLN A 101 -2.69 11.07 -16.78
C GLN A 101 -3.26 9.86 -17.54
N SER A 102 -3.87 8.90 -16.84
CA SER A 102 -4.38 7.65 -17.45
C SER A 102 -5.57 7.84 -18.39
N GLY A 103 -6.22 9.01 -18.36
CA GLY A 103 -7.49 9.23 -19.07
C GLY A 103 -8.70 8.58 -18.39
N ILE A 104 -8.54 7.93 -17.22
CA ILE A 104 -9.66 7.38 -16.46
C ILE A 104 -10.52 8.54 -15.94
N PRO A 105 -11.80 8.63 -16.31
CA PRO A 105 -12.62 9.83 -16.07
C PRO A 105 -12.97 10.03 -14.59
N ARG A 106 -12.99 8.96 -13.78
CA ARG A 106 -13.31 9.02 -12.35
C ARG A 106 -12.14 8.57 -11.48
N MET A 107 -11.63 9.50 -10.69
CA MET A 107 -10.57 9.30 -9.70
C MET A 107 -11.14 8.62 -8.46
N SER A 108 -11.20 7.29 -8.49
CA SER A 108 -11.65 6.46 -7.39
C SER A 108 -10.79 5.20 -7.29
N VAL A 109 -10.88 4.51 -6.15
CA VAL A 109 -10.27 3.18 -5.93
C VAL A 109 -11.36 2.19 -5.48
N PRO A 110 -11.22 0.88 -5.75
CA PRO A 110 -10.17 0.25 -6.56
C PRO A 110 -10.34 0.50 -8.07
N LYS A 111 -9.25 0.36 -8.83
CA LYS A 111 -9.21 0.36 -10.30
C LYS A 111 -8.31 -0.76 -10.76
N PHE A 112 -8.73 -1.45 -11.81
CA PHE A 112 -7.98 -2.54 -12.42
C PHE A 112 -7.69 -2.17 -13.87
N LEU A 113 -6.44 -2.39 -14.28
CA LEU A 113 -5.98 -2.30 -15.65
C LEU A 113 -5.43 -3.69 -15.98
N ILE A 114 -5.94 -4.29 -17.05
CA ILE A 114 -5.57 -5.63 -17.53
C ILE A 114 -4.96 -5.45 -18.91
#